data_AF-A0A0G1CND9-F1
#
_entry.id   AF-A0A0G1CND9-F1
#
_cell.length_a   1.000
_cell.length_b   1.000
_cell.length_c   1.000
_cell.angle_alpha   90.00
_cell.angle_beta   90.00
_cell.angle_gamma   90.00
#
_symmetry.space_group_name_H-M   'P 1'
#
loop_
_entity.id
_entity.type
_entity.pdbx_description
1 polymer ?
#
loop_
_entity_poly.entity_id
_entity_poly.type
_entity_poly.pdbx_seq_one_letter_code
_entity_poly.pdbx_strand_id
1 'polypeptide(L)'
;MQLVLNGWHKNVQIFTDSRIRERDYGDLTGLNKDALARIDPKDFELWHRSYDTPPPNGESIKNVEVRVLDFLNEIIPTWEKDDIIFISTHGNSIRPMRRYFEHLSIPEMCSFEHAPGKIYSYNI
;
A
#
# COMPACT_ATOMS: atom_id res chain seq x y z
N MET A 1 13.90 -5.23 -0.65
CA MET A 1 14.71 -4.68 0.45
C MET A 1 16.19 -5.07 0.37
N GLN A 2 16.56 -6.35 0.26
CA GLN A 2 17.97 -6.79 0.19
C GLN A 2 18.81 -6.07 -0.87
N LEU A 3 18.27 -5.80 -2.07
CA LEU A 3 18.97 -5.07 -3.13
C LEU A 3 19.26 -3.59 -2.79
N VAL A 4 18.46 -2.97 -1.93
CA VAL A 4 18.60 -1.54 -1.54
C VAL A 4 19.54 -1.40 -0.34
N LEU A 5 19.49 -2.35 0.61
CA LEU A 5 20.27 -2.27 1.84
C LEU A 5 21.65 -2.92 1.75
N ASN A 6 21.84 -3.90 0.87
CA ASN A 6 23.12 -4.60 0.74
C ASN A 6 24.20 -3.66 0.17
N GLY A 7 25.27 -3.45 0.95
CA GLY A 7 26.47 -2.71 0.56
C GLY A 7 26.64 -1.36 1.25
N TRP A 8 25.54 -0.67 1.60
CA TRP A 8 25.57 0.72 2.08
C TRP A 8 25.20 0.86 3.56
N HIS A 9 24.31 0.01 4.09
CA HIS A 9 23.80 0.14 5.46
C HIS A 9 23.72 -1.23 6.17
N LYS A 10 24.88 -1.73 6.63
CA LYS A 10 25.03 -3.08 7.20
C LYS A 10 24.35 -3.31 8.56
N ASN A 11 23.99 -2.24 9.28
CA ASN A 11 23.49 -2.30 10.65
C ASN A 11 22.03 -1.83 10.78
N VAL A 12 21.27 -1.79 9.69
CA VAL A 12 19.85 -1.38 9.72
C VAL A 12 19.01 -2.52 10.27
N GLN A 13 18.18 -2.21 11.25
CA GLN A 13 17.17 -3.15 11.77
C GLN A 13 16.07 -3.34 10.72
N ILE A 14 15.71 -4.59 10.45
CA ILE A 14 14.67 -4.94 9.48
C ILE A 14 13.52 -5.60 10.23
N PHE A 15 12.35 -5.00 10.13
CA PHE A 15 11.10 -5.53 10.64
C PHE A 15 10.16 -5.87 9.49
N THR A 16 9.30 -6.85 9.71
CA THR A 16 8.26 -7.24 8.75
C THR A 16 6.91 -7.21 9.42
N ASP A 17 5.91 -6.63 8.75
CA ASP A 17 4.54 -6.56 9.25
C ASP A 17 3.56 -6.96 8.14
N SER A 18 2.57 -7.81 8.47
CA SER A 18 1.56 -8.27 7.51
C SER A 18 0.55 -7.19 7.14
N ARG A 19 0.34 -6.19 8.01
CA ARG A 19 -0.62 -5.11 7.82
C ARG A 19 -0.25 -4.17 6.67
N ILE A 20 0.99 -4.17 6.23
CA ILE A 20 1.49 -3.39 5.09
C ILE A 20 1.74 -4.24 3.83
N ARG A 21 1.09 -5.41 3.71
CA ARG A 21 1.13 -6.20 2.48
C ARG A 21 0.22 -5.62 1.40
N GLU A 22 0.48 -5.98 0.15
CA GLU A 22 -0.43 -5.67 -0.97
C GLU A 22 -1.86 -6.12 -0.67
N ARG A 23 -2.81 -5.44 -1.28
CA ARG A 23 -4.23 -5.81 -1.32
C ARG A 23 -4.40 -7.25 -1.79
N ASP A 24 -5.18 -8.03 -1.05
CA ASP A 24 -5.60 -9.35 -1.53
C ASP A 24 -6.61 -9.20 -2.67
N TYR A 25 -6.31 -9.80 -3.82
CA TYR A 25 -7.18 -9.79 -4.98
C TYR A 25 -8.08 -11.04 -5.05
N GLY A 26 -8.00 -11.93 -4.06
CA GLY A 26 -8.84 -13.12 -3.95
C GLY A 26 -8.73 -14.00 -5.19
N ASP A 27 -9.87 -14.31 -5.78
CA ASP A 27 -9.99 -15.17 -6.97
C ASP A 27 -9.28 -14.58 -8.21
N LEU A 28 -8.96 -13.28 -8.19
CA LEU A 28 -8.28 -12.60 -9.31
C LEU A 28 -6.75 -12.68 -9.22
N THR A 29 -6.21 -13.27 -8.15
CA THR A 29 -4.77 -13.41 -7.93
C THR A 29 -4.14 -14.22 -9.07
N GLY A 30 -3.07 -13.68 -9.67
CA GLY A 30 -2.34 -14.33 -10.77
C GLY A 30 -2.91 -14.05 -12.17
N LEU A 31 -4.05 -13.38 -12.29
CA LEU A 31 -4.57 -12.91 -13.57
C LEU A 31 -3.90 -11.59 -13.98
N ASN A 32 -3.58 -11.43 -15.26
CA ASN A 32 -3.09 -10.14 -15.75
C ASN A 32 -4.27 -9.16 -15.93
N LYS A 33 -3.97 -7.85 -15.85
CA LYS A 33 -4.97 -6.80 -15.97
C LYS A 33 -5.74 -6.89 -17.30
N ASP A 34 -5.04 -7.23 -18.39
CA ASP A 34 -5.64 -7.31 -19.72
C ASP A 34 -6.64 -8.46 -19.86
N ALA A 35 -6.42 -9.60 -19.19
CA ALA A 35 -7.36 -10.71 -19.17
C ALA A 35 -8.59 -10.37 -18.34
N LEU A 36 -8.39 -9.76 -17.17
CA LEU A 36 -9.49 -9.32 -16.32
C LEU A 36 -10.39 -8.30 -17.02
N ALA A 37 -9.79 -7.28 -17.64
CA ALA A 37 -10.52 -6.26 -18.36
C ALA A 37 -11.30 -6.80 -19.58
N ARG A 38 -10.90 -7.94 -20.14
CA ARG A 38 -11.61 -8.59 -21.27
C ARG A 38 -12.77 -9.48 -20.81
N ILE A 39 -12.67 -10.08 -19.62
CA ILE A 39 -13.68 -10.99 -19.10
C ILE A 39 -14.85 -10.19 -18.50
N ASP A 40 -14.56 -9.16 -17.72
CA ASP A 40 -15.59 -8.28 -17.16
C ASP A 40 -15.08 -6.84 -16.97
N PRO A 41 -15.23 -5.98 -17.99
CA PRO A 41 -14.70 -4.61 -17.95
C PRO A 41 -15.35 -3.73 -16.87
N LYS A 42 -16.64 -3.96 -16.58
CA LYS A 42 -17.39 -3.14 -15.63
C LYS A 42 -16.98 -3.48 -14.20
N ASP A 43 -16.89 -4.77 -13.91
CA ASP A 43 -16.49 -5.24 -12.59
C ASP A 43 -15.00 -4.97 -12.33
N PHE A 44 -14.15 -5.05 -13.36
CA PHE A 44 -12.74 -4.69 -13.24
C PHE A 44 -12.54 -3.24 -12.77
N GLU A 45 -13.19 -2.26 -13.41
CA GLU A 45 -13.06 -0.85 -12.99
C GLU A 45 -13.64 -0.61 -11.59
N LEU A 46 -14.77 -1.27 -11.27
CA LEU A 46 -15.37 -1.21 -9.95
C LEU A 46 -14.38 -1.73 -8.89
N TRP A 47 -13.79 -2.91 -9.07
CA TRP A 47 -12.83 -3.46 -8.12
C TRP A 47 -11.53 -2.66 -8.07
N HIS A 48 -11.09 -2.08 -9.18
CA HIS A 48 -9.81 -1.38 -9.26
C HIS A 48 -9.85 -0.01 -8.56
N ARG A 49 -10.98 0.70 -8.66
CA ARG A 49 -11.10 2.09 -8.19
C ARG A 49 -12.07 2.30 -7.04
N SER A 50 -12.98 1.36 -6.78
CA SER A 50 -13.90 1.48 -5.65
C SER A 50 -13.15 1.43 -4.33
N TYR A 51 -13.57 2.30 -3.42
CA TYR A 51 -13.04 2.35 -2.07
C TYR A 51 -13.51 1.14 -1.24
N ASP A 52 -14.77 0.76 -1.35
CA ASP A 52 -15.42 -0.20 -0.47
C ASP A 52 -15.78 -1.53 -1.15
N THR A 53 -15.66 -1.63 -2.47
CA THR A 53 -16.03 -2.84 -3.21
C THR A 53 -14.80 -3.74 -3.42
N PRO A 54 -14.73 -4.92 -2.76
CA PRO A 54 -13.66 -5.87 -2.96
C PRO A 54 -13.87 -6.70 -4.24
N PRO A 55 -12.80 -7.26 -4.83
CA PRO A 55 -12.94 -8.38 -5.75
C PRO A 55 -13.45 -9.63 -4.99
N PRO A 56 -13.94 -10.66 -5.70
CA PRO A 56 -14.41 -11.89 -5.08
C PRO A 56 -13.33 -12.51 -4.17
N ASN A 57 -13.71 -12.80 -2.92
CA ASN A 57 -12.83 -13.34 -1.87
C ASN A 57 -11.56 -12.50 -1.57
N GLY A 58 -11.52 -11.23 -1.96
CA GLY A 58 -10.39 -10.34 -1.69
C GLY A 58 -10.72 -9.19 -0.74
N GLU A 59 -9.83 -8.21 -0.70
CA GLU A 59 -9.92 -7.01 0.13
C GLU A 59 -10.41 -5.80 -0.67
N SER A 60 -11.12 -4.87 -0.02
CA SER A 60 -11.37 -3.52 -0.55
C SER A 60 -10.24 -2.56 -0.18
N ILE A 61 -10.16 -1.38 -0.82
CA ILE A 61 -9.20 -0.34 -0.40
C ILE A 61 -9.45 0.10 1.05
N LYS A 62 -10.72 0.13 1.48
CA LYS A 62 -11.12 0.37 2.86
C LYS A 62 -10.52 -0.67 3.83
N ASN A 63 -10.51 -1.95 3.47
CA ASN A 63 -9.89 -2.98 4.32
C ASN A 63 -8.38 -2.77 4.44
N VAL A 64 -7.70 -2.49 3.33
CA VAL A 64 -6.27 -2.18 3.30
C VAL A 64 -5.96 -0.96 4.15
N GLU A 65 -6.78 0.10 4.04
CA GLU A 65 -6.63 1.31 4.85
C GLU A 65 -6.73 1.02 6.35
N VAL A 66 -7.74 0.26 6.80
CA VAL A 66 -7.90 -0.07 8.22
C VAL A 66 -6.63 -0.72 8.78
N ARG A 67 -6.08 -1.73 8.11
CA ARG A 67 -4.87 -2.41 8.59
C ARG A 67 -3.61 -1.53 8.49
N VAL A 68 -3.50 -0.68 7.47
CA VAL A 68 -2.36 0.25 7.34
C VAL A 68 -2.41 1.32 8.42
N LEU A 69 -3.58 1.87 8.73
CA LEU A 69 -3.73 2.85 9.80
C LEU A 69 -3.47 2.23 11.17
N ASP A 70 -3.91 1.00 11.41
CA ASP A 70 -3.58 0.24 12.62
C ASP A 70 -2.06 0.11 12.80
N PHE A 71 -1.36 -0.28 11.73
CA PHE A 71 0.11 -0.30 11.71
C PHE A 71 0.72 1.06 12.04
N LEU A 72 0.34 2.12 11.32
CA LEU A 72 0.91 3.46 11.52
C LEU A 72 0.67 3.99 12.94
N ASN A 73 -0.54 3.80 13.47
CA ASN A 73 -0.89 4.25 14.81
C ASN A 73 -0.09 3.51 15.89
N GLU A 74 0.29 2.27 15.66
CA GLU A 74 1.13 1.50 16.57
C GLU A 74 2.60 1.93 16.49
N ILE A 75 3.13 2.09 15.28
CA ILE A 75 4.57 2.24 15.08
C ILE A 75 5.06 3.69 15.11
N ILE A 76 4.29 4.67 14.65
CA ILE A 76 4.72 6.09 14.65
C ILE A 76 5.05 6.59 16.07
N PRO A 77 4.27 6.29 17.12
CA PRO A 77 4.60 6.72 18.48
C PRO A 77 5.91 6.15 19.03
N THR A 78 6.49 5.14 18.39
CA THR A 78 7.76 4.52 18.80
C THR A 78 8.99 5.21 18.22
N TRP A 79 8.82 6.14 17.27
CA TRP A 79 9.92 6.82 16.60
C TRP A 79 10.47 7.98 17.41
N GLU A 80 11.79 8.17 17.36
CA GLU A 80 12.49 9.28 17.98
C GLU A 80 12.78 10.42 16.96
N LYS A 81 13.08 11.62 17.45
CA LYS A 81 13.21 12.87 16.67
C LYS A 81 14.21 12.79 15.49
N ASP A 82 15.21 11.91 15.59
CA ASP A 82 16.28 11.79 14.60
C ASP A 82 16.25 10.44 13.86
N ASP A 83 15.19 9.65 14.04
CA ASP A 83 15.03 8.38 13.35
C ASP A 83 14.78 8.58 11.85
N ILE A 84 15.51 7.80 11.03
CA ILE A 84 15.26 7.71 9.59
C ILE A 84 14.60 6.37 9.31
N ILE A 85 13.29 6.40 9.10
CA ILE A 85 12.49 5.20 8.87
C ILE A 85 12.25 4.99 7.38
N PHE A 86 12.62 3.81 6.89
CA PHE A 86 12.33 3.40 5.51
C PHE A 86 11.27 2.29 5.49
N ILE A 87 10.11 2.59 4.91
CA ILE A 87 9.02 1.63 4.72
C ILE A 87 8.98 1.21 3.26
N SER A 88 9.16 -0.09 3.00
CA SER A 88 8.98 -0.68 1.66
C SER A 88 7.69 -1.48 1.62
N THR A 89 6.79 -1.08 0.72
CA THR A 89 5.48 -1.72 0.56
C THR A 89 5.00 -1.58 -0.90
N HIS A 90 3.73 -1.89 -1.15
CA HIS A 90 3.12 -2.06 -2.46
C HIS A 90 2.10 -0.94 -2.74
N GLY A 91 1.61 -0.88 -3.98
CA GLY A 91 0.81 0.25 -4.46
C GLY A 91 -0.44 0.53 -3.63
N ASN A 92 -1.25 -0.49 -3.31
CA ASN A 92 -2.48 -0.25 -2.54
C ASN A 92 -2.22 0.00 -1.05
N SER A 93 -1.04 -0.31 -0.52
CA SER A 93 -0.64 0.07 0.84
C SER A 93 -0.02 1.47 0.90
N ILE A 94 0.68 1.90 -0.16
CA ILE A 94 1.17 3.27 -0.29
C ILE A 94 0.01 4.26 -0.29
N ARG A 95 -1.12 3.93 -0.95
CA ARG A 95 -2.31 4.78 -1.00
C ARG A 95 -2.79 5.28 0.39
N PRO A 96 -3.14 4.41 1.36
CA PRO A 96 -3.54 4.83 2.69
C PRO A 96 -2.39 5.46 3.50
N MET A 97 -1.13 5.05 3.29
CA MET A 97 0.01 5.74 3.92
C MET A 97 0.10 7.20 3.46
N ARG A 98 0.01 7.45 2.15
CA ARG A 98 -0.01 8.80 1.60
C ARG A 98 -1.22 9.58 2.09
N ARG A 99 -2.39 8.94 2.17
CA ARG A 99 -3.59 9.58 2.72
C ARG A 99 -3.36 10.05 4.17
N TYR A 100 -2.71 9.24 4.99
CA TYR A 100 -2.37 9.58 6.36
C TYR A 100 -1.43 10.81 6.43
N PHE A 101 -0.31 10.77 5.70
CA PHE A 101 0.71 11.83 5.77
C PHE A 101 0.37 13.11 4.99
N GLU A 102 -0.37 12.99 3.89
CA GLU A 102 -0.73 14.12 3.01
C GLU A 102 -2.15 14.64 3.26
N HIS A 103 -2.86 14.08 4.26
CA HIS A 103 -4.24 14.45 4.63
C HIS A 103 -5.25 14.39 3.48
N LEU A 104 -5.15 13.36 2.65
CA LEU A 104 -5.95 13.25 1.43
C LEU A 104 -7.39 12.82 1.69
N SER A 105 -8.27 13.22 0.77
CA SER A 105 -9.60 12.64 0.66
C SER A 105 -9.56 11.21 0.09
N ILE A 106 -10.64 10.45 0.29
CA ILE A 106 -10.79 9.10 -0.28
C ILE A 106 -10.68 9.12 -1.82
N PRO A 107 -11.35 10.04 -2.55
CA PRO A 107 -11.21 10.10 -4.00
C PRO A 107 -9.77 10.35 -4.47
N GLU A 108 -9.04 11.26 -3.81
CA GLU A 108 -7.64 11.54 -4.15
C GLU A 108 -6.76 10.29 -3.94
N MET A 109 -6.91 9.61 -2.81
CA MET A 109 -6.21 8.36 -2.53
C MET A 109 -6.49 7.29 -3.60
N CYS A 110 -7.76 7.08 -3.96
CA CYS A 110 -8.15 6.07 -4.95
C CYS A 110 -7.69 6.41 -6.38
N SER A 111 -7.39 7.68 -6.67
CA SER A 111 -6.96 8.15 -7.99
C SER A 111 -5.50 7.85 -8.33
N PHE A 112 -4.67 7.48 -7.35
CA PHE A 112 -3.23 7.35 -7.58
C PHE A 112 -2.85 6.12 -8.38
N GLU A 113 -1.94 6.35 -9.34
CA GLU A 113 -1.09 5.33 -9.91
C GLU A 113 0.35 5.54 -9.43
N HIS A 114 1.00 4.47 -8.98
CA HIS A 114 2.37 4.52 -8.47
C HIS A 114 3.32 3.88 -9.50
N ALA A 115 4.26 4.66 -10.00
CA ALA A 115 5.37 4.14 -10.79
C ALA A 115 6.28 3.27 -9.90
N PRO A 116 6.80 2.14 -10.40
CA PRO A 116 7.77 1.32 -9.67
C PRO A 116 8.98 2.15 -9.22
N GLY A 117 9.43 1.95 -7.97
CA GLY A 117 10.63 2.60 -7.44
C GLY A 117 10.46 4.07 -7.01
N LYS A 118 9.24 4.63 -7.08
CA LYS A 118 8.97 5.98 -6.57
C LYS A 118 9.07 6.02 -5.04
N ILE A 119 9.79 7.02 -4.52
CA ILE A 119 9.96 7.28 -3.09
C ILE A 119 9.12 8.50 -2.70
N TYR A 120 8.49 8.43 -1.52
CA TYR A 120 7.77 9.52 -0.88
C TYR A 120 8.43 9.79 0.47
N SER A 121 8.61 11.06 0.82
CA SER A 121 9.34 11.48 2.02
C SER A 121 8.52 12.50 2.80
N TYR A 122 8.49 12.33 4.12
CA TYR A 122 7.71 13.15 5.05
C TYR A 122 8.58 13.48 6.26
N ASN A 123 8.38 14.67 6.82
CA ASN A 123 8.91 15.06 8.12
C ASN A 123 7.72 15.18 9.06
N ILE A 124 7.75 14.43 10.16
CA ILE A 124 6.68 14.41 11.17
C ILE A 124 7.19 14.80 12.55
#